data_AF-D6XCC0-F1
#
_entry.id   AF-D6XCC0-F1
#
_cell.length_a   1.000
_cell.length_b   1.000
_cell.length_c   1.000
_cell.angle_alpha   90.00
_cell.angle_beta   90.00
_cell.angle_gamma   90.00
#
_symmetry.space_group_name_H-M   'P 1'
#
loop_
_entity.id
_entity.type
_entity.pdbx_description
1 polymer ?
#
loop_
_entity_poly.entity_id
_entity_poly.type
_entity_poly.pdbx_seq_one_letter_code
_entity_poly.pdbx_strand_id
1 'polypeptide(L)'
;MLAEGRWDVFLLDGSERTRLRPGPRDLRVLVDGHLRERRGPLAVRVPYVTKDGYLAVRTWLRPAHAEAGRVDITGATLRVAARLHGASLVDGAEVRLRLRGGEGTVRTVEPLVAEDGRSFSFTVDDETLDSGIWDMFVRPAPGAPMIRLARLLDDVADRKHVHVYPGAMAGEVLVRPYYTVDNDLSLEVKRTG
;
A
#
# COMPACT_ATOMS: atom_id res chain seq x y z
N MET A 1 -12.35 6.92 17.02
CA MET A 1 -11.46 5.89 16.42
C MET A 1 -10.01 6.30 16.65
N LEU A 2 -9.07 5.36 16.79
CA LEU A 2 -7.63 5.68 16.79
C LEU A 2 -7.23 6.32 15.46
N ALA A 3 -6.43 7.39 15.50
CA ALA A 3 -5.87 8.01 14.31
C ALA A 3 -4.80 7.09 13.67
N GLU A 4 -4.56 7.25 12.37
CA GLU A 4 -3.56 6.46 11.64
C GLU A 4 -2.17 6.60 12.28
N GLY A 5 -1.51 5.46 12.52
CA GLY A 5 -0.23 5.44 13.23
C GLY A 5 0.07 4.15 13.96
N ARG A 6 1.14 4.20 14.76
CA ARG A 6 1.59 3.14 15.67
C ARG A 6 1.24 3.53 17.09
N TRP A 7 0.59 2.62 17.81
CA TRP A 7 0.11 2.86 19.17
C TRP A 7 0.68 1.81 20.11
N ASP A 8 1.34 2.24 21.18
CA ASP A 8 1.77 1.35 22.25
C ASP A 8 0.60 1.02 23.17
N VAL A 9 0.54 -0.22 23.66
CA VAL A 9 -0.50 -0.68 24.58
C VAL A 9 0.05 -0.73 26.00
N PHE A 10 -0.70 -0.11 26.92
CA PHE A 10 -0.39 -0.06 28.35
C PHE A 10 -1.55 -0.61 29.17
N LEU A 11 -1.23 -1.29 30.27
CA LEU A 11 -2.14 -1.46 31.39
C LEU A 11 -2.06 -0.22 32.27
N LEU A 12 -3.22 0.26 32.73
CA LEU A 12 -3.32 1.34 33.71
C LEU A 12 -3.79 0.74 35.03
N ASP A 13 -3.01 0.92 36.09
CA ASP A 13 -3.39 0.62 37.47
C ASP A 13 -3.23 1.89 38.31
N GLY A 14 -4.34 2.57 38.60
CA GLY A 14 -4.32 3.94 39.11
C GLY A 14 -3.57 4.89 38.16
N SER A 15 -2.45 5.46 38.63
CA SER A 15 -1.56 6.30 37.83
C SER A 15 -0.38 5.55 37.19
N GLU A 16 -0.18 4.28 37.53
CA GLU A 16 0.91 3.48 36.97
C GLU A 16 0.59 3.03 35.54
N ARG A 17 1.60 3.08 34.67
CA ARG A 17 1.51 2.66 33.27
C ARG A 17 2.51 1.56 32.98
N THR A 18 2.03 0.36 32.70
CA THR A 18 2.89 -0.80 32.40
C THR A 18 2.74 -1.20 30.93
N ARG A 19 3.83 -1.30 30.17
CA ARG A 19 3.77 -1.82 28.79
C ARG A 19 3.39 -3.28 28.82
N LEU A 20 2.46 -3.67 27.94
CA LEU A 20 2.03 -5.06 27.82
C LEU A 20 2.95 -5.85 26.90
N ARG A 21 3.21 -7.11 27.26
CA ARG A 21 3.73 -8.12 26.34
C ARG A 21 2.56 -8.94 25.79
N PRO A 22 2.59 -9.35 24.53
CA PRO A 22 1.43 -10.00 23.93
C PRO A 22 1.42 -11.52 24.23
N GLY A 23 0.26 -12.05 24.62
CA GLY A 23 -0.02 -13.50 24.61
C GLY A 23 -0.41 -14.00 23.21
N PRO A 24 -0.98 -15.22 23.06
CA PRO A 24 -1.56 -15.67 21.80
C PRO A 24 -2.58 -14.66 21.24
N ARG A 25 -2.58 -14.45 19.92
CA ARG A 25 -3.45 -13.49 19.21
C ARG A 25 -4.16 -14.20 18.07
N ASP A 26 -5.48 -14.16 18.07
CA ASP A 26 -6.27 -14.62 16.93
C ASP A 26 -6.47 -13.48 15.94
N LEU A 27 -5.77 -13.54 14.80
CA LEU A 27 -5.84 -12.54 13.73
C LEU A 27 -6.67 -13.00 12.53
N ARG A 28 -7.36 -14.15 12.63
CA ARG A 28 -8.11 -14.74 11.49
C ARG A 28 -9.19 -13.82 10.95
N VAL A 29 -9.73 -12.92 11.77
CA VAL A 29 -10.71 -11.92 11.32
C VAL A 29 -10.14 -10.93 10.29
N LEU A 30 -8.81 -10.74 10.26
CA LEU A 30 -8.10 -9.87 9.33
C LEU A 30 -7.71 -10.60 8.05
N VAL A 31 -7.60 -11.93 8.08
CA VAL A 31 -7.37 -12.76 6.90
C VAL A 31 -8.49 -12.51 5.88
N ASP A 32 -8.09 -12.38 4.62
CA ASP A 32 -8.98 -12.06 3.48
C ASP A 32 -9.82 -10.79 3.68
N GLY A 33 -9.33 -9.85 4.50
CA GLY A 33 -10.00 -8.58 4.74
C GLY A 33 -10.23 -7.75 3.47
N HIS A 34 -9.42 -7.98 2.43
CA HIS A 34 -9.51 -7.36 1.10
C HIS A 34 -10.71 -7.84 0.29
N LEU A 35 -11.23 -9.04 0.55
CA LEU A 35 -12.44 -9.57 -0.11
C LEU A 35 -13.72 -8.93 0.41
N ARG A 36 -13.67 -8.28 1.58
CA ARG A 36 -14.86 -7.67 2.20
C ARG A 36 -15.16 -6.32 1.58
N GLU A 37 -16.44 -6.10 1.25
CA GLU A 37 -16.90 -4.77 0.89
C GLU A 37 -16.85 -3.83 2.09
N ARG A 38 -16.33 -2.62 1.87
CA ARG A 38 -16.26 -1.57 2.89
C ARG A 38 -16.88 -0.30 2.33
N ARG A 39 -18.01 0.12 2.93
CA ARG A 39 -18.80 1.29 2.52
C ARG A 39 -18.45 2.57 3.27
N GLY A 40 -17.83 2.45 4.45
CA GLY A 40 -17.36 3.57 5.27
C GLY A 40 -15.86 3.80 5.13
N PRO A 41 -15.30 4.79 5.85
CA PRO A 41 -13.85 4.99 5.86
C PRO A 41 -13.17 3.67 6.25
N LEU A 42 -12.09 3.36 5.54
CA LEU A 42 -11.26 2.23 5.87
C LEU A 42 -10.73 2.41 7.29
N ALA A 43 -11.10 1.50 8.19
CA ALA A 43 -10.55 1.41 9.53
C ALA A 43 -9.93 0.03 9.72
N VAL A 44 -8.60 -0.03 9.81
CA VAL A 44 -7.81 -1.25 10.04
C VAL A 44 -7.04 -1.11 11.33
N ARG A 45 -6.99 -2.20 12.11
CA ARG A 45 -6.24 -2.30 13.37
C ARG A 45 -5.55 -3.66 13.39
N VAL A 46 -4.23 -3.65 13.33
CA VAL A 46 -3.41 -4.86 13.36
C VAL A 46 -2.58 -4.83 14.64
N PRO A 47 -2.91 -5.66 15.66
CA PRO A 47 -2.04 -5.80 16.82
C PRO A 47 -0.78 -6.57 16.41
N TYR A 48 0.38 -6.08 16.85
CA TYR A 48 1.68 -6.64 16.49
C TYR A 48 2.66 -6.57 17.65
N VAL A 49 3.75 -7.32 17.52
CA VAL A 49 4.85 -7.31 18.49
C VAL A 49 5.91 -6.33 17.99
N THR A 50 6.28 -5.35 18.82
CA THR A 50 7.40 -4.45 18.52
C THR A 50 8.73 -5.21 18.54
N LYS A 51 9.78 -4.59 18.00
CA LYS A 51 11.15 -5.16 18.05
C LYS A 51 11.61 -5.48 19.48
N ASP A 52 11.14 -4.69 20.46
CA ASP A 52 11.47 -4.87 21.88
C ASP A 52 10.54 -5.87 22.60
N GLY A 53 9.63 -6.52 21.87
CA GLY A 53 8.77 -7.58 22.39
C GLY A 53 7.51 -7.10 23.12
N TYR A 54 7.06 -5.86 22.88
CA TYR A 54 5.84 -5.30 23.47
C TYR A 54 4.66 -5.35 22.50
N LEU A 55 3.45 -5.38 23.05
CA LEU A 55 2.22 -5.27 22.28
C LEU A 55 2.04 -3.83 21.81
N ALA A 56 1.84 -3.67 20.51
CA ALA A 56 1.44 -2.43 19.88
C ALA A 56 0.29 -2.68 18.90
N VAL A 57 -0.37 -1.62 18.46
CA VAL A 57 -1.41 -1.65 17.44
C VAL A 57 -1.01 -0.73 16.30
N ARG A 58 -0.96 -1.27 15.09
CA ARG A 58 -0.85 -0.51 13.85
C ARG A 58 -2.26 -0.16 13.39
N THR A 59 -2.50 1.10 13.08
CA THR A 59 -3.83 1.59 12.72
C THR A 59 -3.79 2.39 11.43
N TRP A 60 -4.83 2.24 10.62
CA TRP A 60 -5.09 3.06 9.44
C TRP A 60 -6.54 3.52 9.47
N LEU A 61 -6.74 4.81 9.15
CA LEU A 61 -8.05 5.43 9.09
C LEU A 61 -8.11 6.36 7.88
N ARG A 62 -8.66 5.86 6.76
CA ARG A 62 -8.64 6.55 5.46
C ARG A 62 -10.05 6.69 4.90
N PRO A 63 -10.45 7.86 4.34
CA PRO A 63 -11.76 8.00 3.69
C PRO A 63 -11.96 7.04 2.50
N ALA A 64 -10.89 6.83 1.73
CA ALA A 64 -10.82 5.85 0.64
C ALA A 64 -9.43 5.21 0.61
N HIS A 65 -9.33 4.03 0.00
CA HIS A 65 -8.09 3.26 -0.03
C HIS A 65 -8.00 2.37 -1.28
N ALA A 66 -6.85 2.40 -1.94
CA ALA A 66 -6.50 1.45 -2.98
C ALA A 66 -5.66 0.32 -2.38
N GLU A 67 -6.30 -0.83 -2.17
CA GLU A 67 -5.65 -2.05 -1.71
C GLU A 67 -4.89 -2.70 -2.88
N ALA A 68 -3.58 -2.76 -2.79
CA ALA A 68 -2.73 -3.43 -3.75
C ALA A 68 -2.85 -4.95 -3.61
N GLY A 69 -3.17 -5.61 -4.71
CA GLY A 69 -3.33 -7.06 -4.81
C GLY A 69 -2.09 -7.73 -5.38
N ARG A 70 -2.29 -8.51 -6.44
CA ARG A 70 -1.21 -9.22 -7.15
C ARG A 70 -0.29 -8.22 -7.85
N VAL A 71 1.01 -8.47 -7.74
CA VAL A 71 2.05 -7.74 -8.44
C VAL A 71 2.83 -8.78 -9.24
N ASP A 72 2.68 -8.74 -10.56
CA ASP A 72 3.29 -9.66 -11.49
C ASP A 72 4.43 -8.97 -12.23
N ILE A 73 5.56 -9.67 -12.32
CA ILE A 73 6.75 -9.21 -13.04
C ILE A 73 7.00 -10.22 -14.15
N THR A 74 6.97 -9.78 -15.40
CA THR A 74 7.20 -10.63 -16.57
C THR A 74 8.10 -9.89 -17.55
N GLY A 75 9.35 -10.36 -17.70
CA GLY A 75 10.36 -9.63 -18.46
C GLY A 75 10.59 -8.23 -17.88
N ALA A 76 10.40 -7.20 -18.71
CA ALA A 76 10.48 -5.78 -18.36
C ALA A 76 9.19 -5.19 -17.77
N THR A 77 8.11 -5.97 -17.77
CA THR A 77 6.77 -5.47 -17.51
C THR A 77 6.34 -5.75 -16.07
N LEU A 78 5.96 -4.69 -15.36
CA LEU A 78 5.35 -4.75 -14.04
C LEU A 78 3.84 -4.54 -14.17
N ARG A 79 3.04 -5.56 -13.84
CA ARG A 79 1.59 -5.45 -13.76
C ARG A 79 1.14 -5.45 -12.30
N VAL A 80 0.34 -4.46 -11.92
CA VAL A 80 -0.20 -4.34 -10.56
C VAL A 80 -1.73 -4.42 -10.65
N ALA A 81 -2.32 -5.35 -9.91
CA ALA A 81 -3.75 -5.37 -9.64
C ALA A 81 -4.04 -4.67 -8.32
N ALA A 82 -5.16 -3.97 -8.23
CA ALA A 82 -5.60 -3.28 -7.04
C ALA A 82 -7.13 -3.17 -6.97
N ARG A 83 -7.65 -2.86 -5.79
CA ARG A 83 -9.07 -2.62 -5.55
C ARG A 83 -9.28 -1.36 -4.74
N LEU A 84 -10.23 -0.54 -5.17
CA LEU A 84 -10.63 0.68 -4.50
C LEU A 84 -11.75 0.41 -3.47
N HIS A 85 -11.54 0.88 -2.25
CA HIS A 85 -12.50 0.82 -1.14
C HIS A 85 -12.86 2.25 -0.71
N GLY A 86 -14.14 2.48 -0.38
CA GLY A 86 -14.65 3.80 0.00
C GLY A 86 -14.81 4.81 -1.16
N ALA A 87 -14.53 4.39 -2.39
CA ALA A 87 -14.73 5.16 -3.63
C ALA A 87 -14.91 4.22 -4.84
N SER A 88 -15.30 4.78 -5.99
CA SER A 88 -15.39 4.08 -7.27
C SER A 88 -14.59 4.83 -8.32
N LEU A 89 -14.07 4.09 -9.29
CA LEU A 89 -13.39 4.58 -10.49
C LEU A 89 -14.45 4.98 -11.52
N VAL A 90 -14.25 6.13 -12.16
CA VAL A 90 -15.10 6.61 -13.26
C VAL A 90 -14.22 6.96 -14.47
N ASP A 91 -14.85 7.29 -15.59
CA ASP A 91 -14.16 7.75 -16.79
C ASP A 91 -13.20 8.91 -16.48
N GLY A 92 -11.96 8.79 -16.96
CA GLY A 92 -10.87 9.72 -16.62
C GLY A 92 -10.17 9.43 -15.29
N ALA A 93 -10.38 8.25 -14.70
CA ALA A 93 -9.51 7.74 -13.64
C ALA A 93 -8.07 7.55 -14.14
N GLU A 94 -7.10 7.81 -13.27
CA GLU A 94 -5.68 7.75 -13.63
C GLU A 94 -4.87 7.08 -12.53
N VAL A 95 -3.90 6.26 -12.91
CA VAL A 95 -2.80 5.87 -12.03
C VAL A 95 -1.64 6.83 -12.24
N ARG A 96 -1.03 7.31 -11.16
CA ARG A 96 0.13 8.20 -11.20
C ARG A 96 1.28 7.64 -10.42
N LEU A 97 2.43 7.50 -11.07
CA LEU A 97 3.71 7.26 -10.45
C LEU A 97 4.40 8.61 -10.26
N ARG A 98 4.79 8.94 -9.03
CA ARG A 98 5.45 10.21 -8.70
C ARG A 98 6.86 9.95 -8.19
N LEU A 99 7.86 10.55 -8.82
CA LEU A 99 9.24 10.44 -8.37
C LEU A 99 9.44 11.24 -7.08
N ARG A 100 9.93 10.57 -6.04
CA ARG A 100 10.20 11.21 -4.75
C ARG A 100 11.39 12.17 -4.88
N GLY A 101 11.17 13.44 -4.52
CA GLY A 101 12.20 14.48 -4.60
C GLY A 101 12.52 14.96 -6.02
N GLY A 102 11.87 14.43 -7.05
CA GLY A 102 12.17 14.76 -8.45
C GLY A 102 11.32 15.90 -9.01
N GLU A 103 11.30 17.07 -8.38
CA GLU A 103 10.69 18.32 -8.92
C GLU A 103 9.27 18.20 -9.54
N GLY A 104 8.44 17.27 -9.07
CA GLY A 104 7.10 17.06 -9.62
C GLY A 104 7.04 16.15 -10.85
N THR A 105 8.12 15.42 -11.17
CA THR A 105 8.15 14.37 -12.19
C THR A 105 7.09 13.30 -11.91
N VAL A 106 6.19 13.11 -12.88
CA VAL A 106 5.08 12.16 -12.82
C VAL A 106 5.03 11.35 -14.12
N ARG A 107 4.67 10.08 -14.01
CA ARG A 107 4.13 9.27 -15.11
C ARG A 107 2.68 8.94 -14.83
N THR A 108 1.84 9.10 -15.84
CA THR A 108 0.40 8.79 -15.77
C THR A 108 0.13 7.58 -16.62
N VAL A 109 -0.63 6.63 -16.07
CA VAL A 109 -1.05 5.40 -16.74
C VAL A 109 -2.57 5.31 -16.62
N GLU A 110 -3.24 5.00 -17.72
CA GLU A 110 -4.67 4.70 -17.70
C GLU A 110 -4.89 3.31 -17.08
N PRO A 111 -5.69 3.19 -15.99
CA PRO A 111 -5.99 1.90 -15.41
C PRO A 111 -7.00 1.13 -16.27
N LEU A 112 -6.80 -0.18 -16.41
CA LEU A 112 -7.86 -1.08 -16.86
C LEU A 112 -8.81 -1.33 -15.69
N VAL A 113 -10.00 -0.73 -15.74
CA VAL A 113 -11.04 -0.82 -14.71
C VAL A 113 -11.97 -2.00 -15.00
N ALA A 114 -12.29 -2.79 -13.98
CA ALA A 114 -13.26 -3.88 -14.07
C ALA A 114 -14.70 -3.36 -13.99
N GLU A 115 -15.67 -4.19 -14.40
CA GLU A 115 -17.11 -3.86 -14.41
C GLU A 115 -17.66 -3.45 -13.04
N ASP A 116 -17.04 -3.88 -11.94
CA ASP A 116 -17.44 -3.52 -10.58
C ASP A 116 -17.08 -2.07 -10.18
N GLY A 117 -16.43 -1.32 -11.08
CA GLY A 117 -16.03 0.08 -10.91
C GLY A 117 -15.05 0.31 -9.75
N ARG A 118 -14.38 -0.74 -9.26
CA ARG A 118 -13.53 -0.69 -8.07
C ARG A 118 -12.25 -1.46 -8.23
N SER A 119 -12.29 -2.62 -8.87
CA SER A 119 -11.12 -3.40 -9.20
C SER A 119 -10.47 -2.82 -10.45
N PHE A 120 -9.15 -2.75 -10.44
CA PHE A 120 -8.39 -2.23 -11.57
C PHE A 120 -7.01 -2.87 -11.65
N SER A 121 -6.41 -2.79 -12.82
CA SER A 121 -5.00 -3.10 -13.01
C SER A 121 -4.32 -2.07 -13.88
N PHE A 122 -3.02 -1.92 -13.73
CA PHE A 122 -2.21 -1.09 -14.61
C PHE A 122 -0.84 -1.75 -14.83
N THR A 123 -0.20 -1.33 -15.91
CA THR A 123 1.08 -1.85 -16.35
C THR A 123 2.11 -0.72 -16.34
N VAL A 124 3.32 -1.04 -15.90
CA VAL A 124 4.49 -0.17 -15.98
C VAL A 124 5.55 -0.91 -16.79
N ASP A 125 5.82 -0.39 -17.98
CA ASP A 125 6.77 -0.89 -18.98
C ASP A 125 7.59 0.25 -19.59
N ASP A 126 7.85 1.30 -18.80
CA ASP A 126 8.56 2.51 -19.20
C ASP A 126 10.05 2.43 -18.81
N GLU A 127 10.91 2.18 -19.79
CA GLU A 127 12.39 2.18 -19.63
C GLU A 127 12.98 3.59 -19.50
N THR A 128 12.18 4.65 -19.70
CA THR A 128 12.61 6.05 -19.56
C THR A 128 12.46 6.58 -18.14
N LEU A 129 11.99 5.76 -17.20
CA LEU A 129 11.88 6.16 -15.80
C LEU A 129 13.25 6.56 -15.23
N ASP A 130 13.29 7.72 -14.61
CA ASP A 130 14.48 8.18 -13.89
C ASP A 130 14.75 7.31 -12.65
N SER A 131 16.04 7.15 -12.34
CA SER A 131 16.48 6.46 -11.13
C SER A 131 15.89 7.11 -9.88
N GLY A 132 15.39 6.30 -8.95
CA GLY A 132 14.84 6.77 -7.69
C GLY A 132 13.65 5.94 -7.22
N ILE A 133 12.89 6.51 -6.28
CA ILE A 133 11.70 5.89 -5.70
C ILE A 133 10.46 6.56 -6.30
N TRP A 134 9.62 5.77 -6.94
CA TRP A 134 8.35 6.20 -7.49
C TRP A 134 7.20 5.74 -6.61
N ASP A 135 6.47 6.69 -6.05
CA ASP A 135 5.28 6.44 -5.24
C ASP A 135 4.04 6.32 -6.15
N MET A 136 3.24 5.26 -5.94
CA MET A 136 2.08 4.93 -6.78
C MET A 136 0.77 5.41 -6.17
N PHE A 137 -0.04 6.09 -6.97
CA PHE A 137 -1.34 6.60 -6.56
C PHE A 137 -2.39 6.30 -7.61
N VAL A 138 -3.65 6.24 -7.20
CA VAL A 138 -4.79 6.28 -8.10
C VAL A 138 -5.58 7.56 -7.86
N ARG A 139 -6.03 8.21 -8.92
CA ARG A 139 -7.04 9.24 -8.90
C ARG A 139 -8.34 8.63 -9.42
N PRO A 140 -9.40 8.54 -8.60
CA PRO A 140 -10.61 7.83 -8.99
C PRO A 140 -11.49 8.55 -10.02
N ALA A 141 -11.38 9.88 -10.11
CA ALA A 141 -12.11 10.73 -11.04
C ALA A 141 -11.31 12.00 -11.33
N PRO A 142 -11.54 12.70 -12.45
CA PRO A 142 -10.95 14.02 -12.69
C PRO A 142 -11.17 14.97 -11.50
N GLY A 143 -10.10 15.61 -11.02
CA GLY A 143 -10.14 16.52 -9.86
C GLY A 143 -10.25 15.86 -8.48
N ALA A 144 -10.45 14.54 -8.39
CA ALA A 144 -10.50 13.84 -7.11
C ALA A 144 -9.13 13.80 -6.40
N PRO A 145 -9.11 13.68 -5.06
CA PRO A 145 -7.87 13.47 -4.32
C PRO A 145 -7.11 12.22 -4.79
N MET A 146 -5.77 12.30 -4.77
CA MET A 146 -4.93 11.12 -5.01
C MET A 146 -5.02 10.16 -3.83
N ILE A 147 -5.15 8.87 -4.12
CA ILE A 147 -5.19 7.80 -3.12
C ILE A 147 -3.93 6.96 -3.27
N ARG A 148 -3.13 6.89 -2.21
CA ARG A 148 -1.90 6.07 -2.18
C ARG A 148 -2.25 4.59 -2.22
N LEU A 149 -1.63 3.84 -3.14
CA LEU A 149 -1.72 2.38 -3.16
C LEU A 149 -0.95 1.81 -1.97
N ALA A 150 -1.60 0.94 -1.21
CA ALA A 150 -1.01 0.25 -0.06
C ALA A 150 -1.64 -1.13 0.10
N ARG A 151 -1.08 -1.99 0.95
CA ARG A 151 -1.69 -3.28 1.29
C ARG A 151 -1.88 -3.39 2.78
N LEU A 152 -3.12 -3.17 3.20
CA LEU A 152 -3.52 -2.93 4.59
C LEU A 152 -4.58 -3.94 5.07
N LEU A 153 -5.21 -4.69 4.17
CA LEU A 153 -6.38 -5.52 4.50
C LEU A 153 -6.02 -6.99 4.78
N ASP A 154 -4.93 -7.20 5.51
CA ASP A 154 -4.48 -8.48 6.07
C ASP A 154 -3.86 -8.29 7.48
N ASP A 155 -3.20 -9.32 8.02
CA ASP A 155 -2.63 -9.34 9.37
C ASP A 155 -1.16 -8.87 9.45
N VAL A 156 -0.60 -8.31 8.37
CA VAL A 156 0.80 -7.89 8.30
C VAL A 156 0.98 -6.41 8.70
N ALA A 157 1.47 -6.17 9.92
CA ALA A 157 1.70 -4.81 10.44
C ALA A 157 2.94 -4.09 9.85
N ASP A 158 3.97 -4.84 9.45
CA ASP A 158 5.19 -4.34 8.80
C ASP A 158 5.54 -5.24 7.60
N ARG A 159 5.21 -4.75 6.41
CA ARG A 159 5.34 -5.53 5.17
C ARG A 159 6.70 -5.40 4.51
N LYS A 160 7.46 -4.34 4.83
CA LYS A 160 8.68 -3.96 4.09
C LYS A 160 9.70 -5.10 3.99
N HIS A 161 9.79 -5.92 5.03
CA HIS A 161 10.75 -7.02 5.11
C HIS A 161 10.16 -8.40 4.78
N VAL A 162 8.85 -8.48 4.53
CA VAL A 162 8.13 -9.75 4.29
C VAL A 162 7.87 -9.96 2.81
N HIS A 163 7.52 -8.90 2.08
CA HIS A 163 7.23 -8.98 0.64
C HIS A 163 8.41 -8.44 -0.16
N VAL A 164 9.21 -9.35 -0.71
CA VAL A 164 10.36 -9.03 -1.56
C VAL A 164 10.05 -9.49 -2.97
N TYR A 165 10.16 -8.56 -3.92
CA TYR A 165 9.98 -8.85 -5.33
C TYR A 165 11.34 -8.95 -6.03
N PRO A 166 11.50 -9.86 -7.00
CA PRO A 166 12.66 -9.83 -7.88
C PRO A 166 12.68 -8.49 -8.63
N GLY A 167 13.87 -8.02 -9.01
CA GLY A 167 13.96 -6.91 -9.94
C GLY A 167 13.69 -7.38 -11.37
N ALA A 168 13.13 -6.52 -12.19
CA ALA A 168 12.96 -6.73 -13.63
C ALA A 168 13.79 -5.71 -14.42
N MET A 169 14.37 -6.15 -15.53
CA MET A 169 15.11 -5.27 -16.44
C MET A 169 14.18 -4.77 -17.54
N ALA A 170 14.08 -3.44 -17.68
CA ALA A 170 13.47 -2.73 -18.79
C ALA A 170 14.56 -1.90 -19.47
N GLY A 171 15.10 -2.39 -20.60
CA GLY A 171 16.30 -1.82 -21.20
C GLY A 171 17.48 -1.83 -20.22
N GLU A 172 18.09 -0.66 -19.98
CA GLU A 172 19.17 -0.44 -19.01
C GLU A 172 18.64 -0.03 -17.61
N VAL A 173 17.37 -0.27 -17.33
CA VAL A 173 16.74 0.12 -16.06
C VAL A 173 16.27 -1.11 -15.31
N LEU A 174 16.76 -1.27 -14.08
CA LEU A 174 16.25 -2.23 -13.11
C LEU A 174 15.09 -1.61 -12.34
N VAL A 175 13.90 -2.21 -12.46
CA VAL A 175 12.71 -1.84 -11.71
C VAL A 175 12.39 -2.88 -10.64
N ARG A 176 12.05 -2.45 -9.43
CA ARG A 176 11.70 -3.34 -8.31
C ARG A 176 10.56 -2.78 -7.47
N PRO A 177 9.36 -3.38 -7.50
CA PRO A 177 8.31 -2.99 -6.58
C PRO A 177 8.69 -3.38 -5.14
N TYR A 178 8.28 -2.58 -4.18
CA TYR A 178 8.47 -2.87 -2.76
C TYR A 178 7.43 -2.14 -1.91
N TYR A 179 7.25 -2.60 -0.67
CA TYR A 179 6.40 -1.91 0.30
C TYR A 179 7.21 -1.03 1.25
N THR A 180 6.72 0.18 1.53
CA THR A 180 7.33 1.09 2.51
C THR A 180 7.12 0.59 3.95
N VAL A 181 7.72 1.28 4.93
CA VAL A 181 7.49 1.03 6.37
C VAL A 181 6.04 1.29 6.82
N ASP A 182 5.25 1.93 5.96
CA ASP A 182 3.84 2.25 6.17
C ASP A 182 2.91 1.36 5.33
N ASN A 183 3.48 0.32 4.71
CA ASN A 183 2.81 -0.64 3.83
C ASN A 183 2.27 -0.04 2.52
N ASP A 184 2.75 1.13 2.10
CA ASP A 184 2.45 1.69 0.78
C ASP A 184 3.30 1.03 -0.31
N LEU A 185 2.77 0.87 -1.52
CA LEU A 185 3.47 0.23 -2.65
C LEU A 185 4.28 1.25 -3.45
N SER A 186 5.59 1.10 -3.56
CA SER A 186 6.46 1.95 -4.38
C SER A 186 7.24 1.13 -5.40
N LEU A 187 7.81 1.81 -6.40
CA LEU A 187 8.75 1.24 -7.37
C LEU A 187 10.14 1.84 -7.14
N GLU A 188 11.13 1.01 -6.85
CA GLU A 188 12.53 1.40 -6.94
C GLU A 188 12.99 1.26 -8.39
N VAL A 189 13.63 2.29 -8.93
CA VAL A 189 14.18 2.35 -10.29
C VAL A 189 15.67 2.64 -10.18
N LYS A 190 16.51 1.84 -10.86
CA LYS A 190 17.96 2.01 -10.90
C LYS A 190 18.47 1.80 -12.32
N ARG A 191 19.23 2.76 -12.86
CA ARG A 191 20.00 2.50 -14.09
C ARG A 191 21.10 1.49 -13.82
N THR A 192 21.20 0.48 -14.68
CA THR A 192 22.35 -0.42 -14.78
C THR A 192 23.32 0.23 -15.75
N GLY A 193 24.47 0.70 -15.24
CA GLY A 193 25.55 1.24 -16.07
C GLY A 193 26.34 0.15 -16.77
#